data_AF-A0A1V5X0Q6-F1
#
_entry.id   AF-A0A1V5X0Q6-F1
#
_cell.length_a   1.000
_cell.length_b   1.000
_cell.length_c   1.000
_cell.angle_alpha   90.00
_cell.angle_beta   90.00
_cell.angle_gamma   90.00
#
_symmetry.space_group_name_H-M   'P 1'
#
loop_
_entity.id
_entity.type
_entity.pdbx_description
1 polymer ?
#
loop_
_entity_poly.entity_id
_entity_poly.type
_entity_poly.pdbx_seq_one_letter_code
_entity_poly.pdbx_strand_id
1 'polypeptide(L)'
;MKRVGLFVVMVSWLASGCMPPHSASDMQTNNPLGPSFWVIPTPSDDDGLLGRTFGRPPDTALSLEEQSKPNPCADKLAEARIVDMPNSYENAIDVKTTAGGGAMLGMFGFSADASMATHLLYKVKTQRKLARLDTQEYVACCQTENCGWGYVSALIYGEGEYASGQHVDVSAQGNYQIYSGGGSHSFRLLNKRNIKGYLAAVITAHNRDEAVQACASDQEWAGIECVKKGEIQEQQAKCQGNFGMLNLLQNTTDDEMGKEAGNQTQVLMKMMQQQACDWLDKHKQPH
;
A
#
# COMPACT_ATOMS: atom_id res chain seq x y z
N MET A 1 -50.50 0.75 -25.04
CA MET A 1 -49.08 0.97 -25.37
C MET A 1 -48.27 0.79 -24.09
N LYS A 2 -47.34 -0.17 -24.08
CA LYS A 2 -46.56 -0.61 -22.91
C LYS A 2 -45.50 0.43 -22.55
N ARG A 3 -45.44 0.87 -21.28
CA ARG A 3 -44.31 1.63 -20.73
C ARG A 3 -43.32 0.64 -20.12
N VAL A 4 -42.12 0.60 -20.68
CA VAL A 4 -40.98 -0.15 -20.17
C VAL A 4 -40.23 0.77 -19.21
N GLY A 5 -40.14 0.38 -17.93
CA GLY A 5 -39.32 1.05 -16.93
C GLY A 5 -37.93 0.45 -16.93
N LEU A 6 -36.90 1.29 -17.12
CA LEU A 6 -35.50 0.88 -17.07
C LEU A 6 -34.93 1.26 -15.70
N PHE A 7 -34.60 0.26 -14.89
CA PHE A 7 -33.81 0.41 -13.67
C PHE A 7 -32.33 0.48 -14.05
N VAL A 8 -31.64 1.54 -13.63
CA VAL A 8 -30.17 1.63 -13.72
C VAL A 8 -29.60 1.37 -12.35
N VAL A 9 -28.96 0.21 -12.21
CA VAL A 9 -28.17 -0.19 -11.04
C VAL A 9 -26.79 0.44 -11.20
N MET A 10 -26.43 1.41 -10.35
CA MET A 10 -25.06 1.90 -10.27
C MET A 10 -24.24 0.93 -9.43
N VAL A 11 -23.42 0.12 -10.09
CA VAL A 11 -22.35 -0.65 -9.45
C VAL A 11 -21.07 0.15 -9.60
N SER A 12 -20.62 0.77 -8.50
CA SER A 12 -19.36 1.51 -8.41
C SER A 12 -18.25 0.53 -8.08
N TRP A 13 -17.41 0.21 -9.06
CA TRP A 13 -16.16 -0.53 -8.88
C TRP A 13 -15.01 0.44 -9.15
N LEU A 14 -14.10 0.56 -8.19
CA LEU A 14 -12.92 1.43 -8.19
C LEU A 14 -11.66 0.56 -8.29
N ALA A 15 -10.89 0.84 -9.34
CA ALA A 15 -9.68 0.14 -9.72
C ALA A 15 -8.42 0.63 -8.99
N SER A 16 -7.31 -0.11 -9.16
CA SER A 16 -5.89 0.13 -8.85
C SER A 16 -5.07 -1.17 -9.01
N GLY A 17 -4.28 -1.24 -10.08
CA GLY A 17 -2.88 -1.76 -10.15
C GLY A 17 -2.55 -3.23 -9.83
N CYS A 18 -2.01 -3.94 -10.82
CA CYS A 18 -1.60 -5.35 -10.74
C CYS A 18 -0.07 -5.52 -10.73
N MET A 19 0.49 -5.89 -9.56
CA MET A 19 1.78 -6.59 -9.42
C MET A 19 1.54 -8.11 -9.36
N PRO A 20 2.53 -8.99 -9.65
CA PRO A 20 2.40 -10.42 -9.38
C PRO A 20 2.04 -10.66 -7.91
N PRO A 21 1.27 -11.71 -7.57
CA PRO A 21 0.96 -12.06 -6.19
C PRO A 21 2.25 -12.52 -5.51
N HIS A 22 3.03 -11.58 -4.99
CA HIS A 22 3.93 -11.86 -3.91
C HIS A 22 3.04 -12.22 -2.73
N SER A 23 3.16 -13.45 -2.27
CA SER A 23 2.75 -13.78 -0.91
C SER A 23 3.28 -12.68 0.01
N ALA A 24 2.51 -12.29 1.03
CA ALA A 24 3.01 -11.38 2.08
C ALA A 24 4.36 -11.84 2.66
N SER A 25 4.74 -13.12 2.47
CA SER A 25 6.06 -13.68 2.79
C SER A 25 7.22 -13.16 1.93
N ASP A 26 7.01 -12.85 0.66
CA ASP A 26 8.10 -12.45 -0.27
C ASP A 26 8.49 -10.99 -0.08
N MET A 27 7.53 -10.14 0.30
CA MET A 27 7.70 -8.68 0.39
C MET A 27 8.62 -8.24 1.54
N GLN A 28 9.10 -9.17 2.38
CA GLN A 28 9.88 -8.88 3.58
C GLN A 28 10.96 -9.92 3.89
N THR A 29 11.43 -10.66 2.89
CA THR A 29 12.49 -11.70 3.06
C THR A 29 13.77 -11.18 3.72
N ASN A 30 14.03 -9.86 3.66
CA ASN A 30 15.19 -9.21 4.29
C ASN A 30 14.87 -8.41 5.58
N ASN A 31 13.70 -8.66 6.16
CA ASN A 31 13.26 -7.98 7.37
C ASN A 31 13.93 -8.56 8.63
N PRO A 32 14.56 -7.73 9.47
CA PRO A 32 15.27 -8.21 10.66
C PRO A 32 14.36 -8.78 11.73
N LEU A 33 13.15 -8.24 11.84
CA LEU A 33 12.20 -8.65 12.85
C LEU A 33 11.56 -9.98 12.42
N GLY A 34 11.56 -10.24 11.11
CA GLY A 34 11.01 -11.43 10.46
C GLY A 34 10.01 -11.05 9.36
N PRO A 35 9.55 -12.02 8.56
CA PRO A 35 8.68 -11.76 7.41
C PRO A 35 7.28 -11.26 7.79
N SER A 36 6.90 -11.30 9.07
CA SER A 36 5.58 -10.88 9.56
C SER A 36 5.51 -9.43 10.04
N PHE A 37 6.61 -8.66 9.95
CA PHE A 37 6.74 -7.37 10.63
C PHE A 37 6.82 -6.21 9.65
N TRP A 38 5.82 -5.37 9.51
CA TRP A 38 5.97 -4.16 8.71
C TRP A 38 6.90 -3.11 9.33
N VAL A 39 8.11 -2.91 8.80
CA VAL A 39 9.03 -1.86 9.28
C VAL A 39 8.48 -0.49 8.90
N ILE A 40 8.50 0.44 9.85
CA ILE A 40 7.94 1.78 9.66
C ILE A 40 9.10 2.77 9.50
N PRO A 41 9.24 3.43 8.33
CA PRO A 41 10.37 4.31 8.08
C PRO A 41 10.38 5.56 8.95
N THR A 42 9.20 6.09 9.27
CA THR A 42 9.03 7.24 10.17
C THR A 42 8.13 6.85 11.34
N PRO A 43 8.71 6.28 12.40
CA PRO A 43 7.98 5.94 13.63
C PRO A 43 7.28 7.14 14.25
N SER A 44 6.08 6.90 14.78
CA SER A 44 5.38 7.83 15.68
C SER A 44 5.17 7.16 17.04
N ASP A 45 4.65 7.91 17.99
CA ASP A 45 4.21 7.43 19.30
C ASP A 45 2.67 7.32 19.38
N ASP A 46 1.99 7.52 18.26
CA ASP A 46 0.53 7.41 18.18
C ASP A 46 0.06 5.96 18.01
N ASP A 47 -0.51 5.41 19.09
CA ASP A 47 -1.07 4.06 19.14
C ASP A 47 -2.33 3.91 18.24
N GLY A 48 -2.83 5.00 17.63
CA GLY A 48 -4.02 5.03 16.77
C GLY A 48 -3.94 4.15 15.51
N LEU A 49 -2.75 3.65 15.16
CA LEU A 49 -2.59 2.62 14.13
C LEU A 49 -3.09 1.23 14.57
N LEU A 50 -3.05 0.94 15.87
CA LEU A 50 -3.38 -0.37 16.39
C LEU A 50 -4.86 -0.69 16.15
N GLY A 51 -5.13 -1.83 15.52
CA GLY A 51 -6.48 -2.27 15.17
C GLY A 51 -7.04 -1.67 13.88
N ARG A 52 -6.34 -0.75 13.19
CA ARG A 52 -6.76 -0.27 11.86
C ARG A 52 -6.69 -1.40 10.84
N THR A 53 -7.59 -1.34 9.86
CA THR A 53 -7.72 -2.37 8.81
C THR A 53 -7.11 -1.92 7.49
N PHE A 54 -6.78 -2.89 6.66
CA PHE A 54 -6.31 -2.69 5.29
C PHE A 54 -7.31 -3.30 4.32
N GLY A 55 -7.69 -2.55 3.28
CA GLY A 55 -8.55 -3.10 2.23
C GLY A 55 -7.87 -4.16 1.36
N ARG A 56 -6.53 -4.16 1.32
CA ARG A 56 -5.69 -5.05 0.50
C ARG A 56 -4.40 -5.40 1.27
N PRO A 57 -3.60 -6.38 0.81
CA PRO A 57 -2.25 -6.56 1.30
C PRO A 57 -1.47 -5.22 1.27
N PRO A 58 -0.82 -4.83 2.38
CA PRO A 58 -0.08 -3.57 2.46
C PRO A 58 1.04 -3.50 1.41
N ASP A 59 1.18 -2.33 0.82
CA ASP A 59 2.17 -1.98 -0.20
C ASP A 59 3.38 -1.30 0.44
N THR A 60 4.58 -1.79 0.15
CA THR A 60 5.81 -1.22 0.72
C THR A 60 6.06 0.20 0.26
N ALA A 61 5.49 0.65 -0.87
CA ALA A 61 5.71 2.01 -1.36
C ALA A 61 4.98 3.10 -0.55
N LEU A 62 3.98 2.73 0.25
CA LEU A 62 3.12 3.66 0.98
C LEU A 62 3.27 3.46 2.50
N SER A 63 3.02 4.50 3.28
CA SER A 63 3.00 4.38 4.75
C SER A 63 1.83 3.52 5.23
N LEU A 64 1.89 3.02 6.48
CA LEU A 64 0.78 2.26 7.05
C LEU A 64 -0.43 3.16 7.33
N GLU A 65 -0.18 4.41 7.71
CA GLU A 65 -1.15 5.44 8.01
C GLU A 65 -1.99 5.77 6.77
N GLU A 66 -1.34 5.91 5.61
CA GLU A 66 -2.00 6.19 4.33
C GLU A 66 -2.86 5.02 3.83
N GLN A 67 -2.41 3.78 4.07
CA GLN A 67 -3.07 2.58 3.56
C GLN A 67 -4.12 2.02 4.49
N SER A 68 -3.99 2.28 5.79
CA SER A 68 -4.90 1.75 6.80
C SER A 68 -6.11 2.65 6.99
N LYS A 69 -7.25 2.05 7.31
CA LYS A 69 -8.52 2.74 7.53
C LYS A 69 -9.07 2.42 8.93
N PRO A 70 -9.99 3.25 9.45
CA PRO A 70 -10.73 2.89 10.65
C PRO A 70 -11.40 1.52 10.48
N ASN A 71 -11.30 0.69 11.51
CA ASN A 71 -11.87 -0.64 11.52
C ASN A 71 -13.26 -0.59 12.17
N PRO A 72 -14.34 -0.91 11.44
CA PRO A 72 -15.71 -0.83 11.95
C PRO A 72 -15.95 -1.78 13.13
N CYS A 73 -15.12 -2.82 13.28
CA CYS A 73 -15.21 -3.83 14.34
C CYS A 73 -14.10 -3.67 15.40
N ALA A 74 -13.39 -2.53 15.45
CA ALA A 74 -12.26 -2.34 16.36
C ALA A 74 -12.61 -2.47 17.85
N ASP A 75 -13.85 -2.21 18.23
CA ASP A 75 -14.37 -2.35 19.60
C ASP A 75 -14.57 -3.81 20.02
N LYS A 76 -14.62 -4.74 19.05
CA LYS A 76 -14.72 -6.18 19.30
C LYS A 76 -13.36 -6.87 19.43
N LEU A 77 -12.26 -6.19 19.10
CA LEU A 77 -10.92 -6.71 19.36
C LEU A 77 -10.65 -6.77 20.87
N ALA A 78 -9.80 -7.70 21.27
CA ALA A 78 -9.33 -7.75 22.65
C ALA A 78 -8.66 -6.43 23.07
N GLU A 79 -8.67 -6.15 24.37
CA GLU A 79 -7.94 -5.02 24.91
C GLU A 79 -6.44 -5.11 24.55
N ALA A 80 -5.84 -3.95 24.31
CA ALA A 80 -4.43 -3.89 23.97
C ALA A 80 -3.58 -4.32 25.18
N ARG A 81 -2.62 -5.20 24.97
CA ARG A 81 -1.73 -5.72 26.01
C ARG A 81 -0.27 -5.63 25.62
N ILE A 82 0.59 -5.45 26.61
CA ILE A 82 2.05 -5.49 26.42
C ILE A 82 2.49 -6.95 26.35
N VAL A 83 3.33 -7.25 25.37
CA VAL A 83 3.92 -8.57 25.13
C VAL A 83 5.44 -8.43 25.13
N ASP A 84 6.12 -9.32 25.85
CA ASP A 84 7.58 -9.38 25.87
C ASP A 84 8.12 -9.88 24.53
N MET A 85 9.23 -9.31 24.06
CA MET A 85 9.89 -9.75 22.83
C MET A 85 11.41 -9.55 22.92
N PRO A 86 12.20 -10.26 22.07
CA PRO A 86 13.63 -9.99 21.93
C PRO A 86 13.88 -8.53 21.59
N ASN A 87 14.95 -7.96 22.13
CA ASN A 87 15.07 -6.51 22.26
C ASN A 87 16.13 -5.85 21.40
N SER A 88 16.86 -6.56 20.52
CA SER A 88 17.94 -5.95 19.72
C SER A 88 18.05 -6.61 18.35
N TYR A 89 18.11 -5.79 17.31
CA TYR A 89 18.17 -6.21 15.92
C TYR A 89 19.12 -5.33 15.12
N GLU A 90 20.03 -5.96 14.37
CA GLU A 90 20.97 -5.27 13.49
C GLU A 90 21.02 -5.99 12.14
N ASN A 91 21.13 -5.24 11.04
CA ASN A 91 21.39 -5.82 9.72
C ASN A 91 21.86 -4.76 8.72
N ALA A 92 22.29 -5.25 7.56
CA ALA A 92 22.59 -4.48 6.38
C ALA A 92 21.83 -5.07 5.19
N ILE A 93 20.96 -4.27 4.57
CA ILE A 93 20.21 -4.63 3.36
C ILE A 93 20.98 -4.08 2.16
N ASP A 94 21.36 -4.93 1.22
CA ASP A 94 21.95 -4.49 -0.05
C ASP A 94 20.88 -3.78 -0.88
N VAL A 95 21.02 -2.47 -1.07
CA VAL A 95 20.11 -1.64 -1.88
C VAL A 95 20.67 -1.38 -3.28
N LYS A 96 21.92 -1.78 -3.56
CA LYS A 96 22.53 -1.59 -4.88
C LYS A 96 22.11 -2.68 -5.84
N THR A 97 22.01 -3.92 -5.36
CA THR A 97 21.61 -5.07 -6.19
C THR A 97 20.12 -5.37 -6.13
N THR A 98 19.41 -4.84 -5.13
CA THR A 98 17.96 -5.01 -4.98
C THR A 98 17.20 -4.12 -5.96
N ALA A 99 16.28 -4.72 -6.71
CA ALA A 99 15.33 -3.96 -7.54
C ALA A 99 14.54 -2.97 -6.68
N GLY A 100 14.58 -1.68 -7.03
CA GLY A 100 13.91 -0.62 -6.26
C GLY A 100 14.68 -0.15 -5.01
N GLY A 101 15.95 -0.52 -4.82
CA GLY A 101 16.72 -0.09 -3.65
C GLY A 101 16.86 1.43 -3.48
N GLY A 102 16.87 2.20 -4.57
CA GLY A 102 16.79 3.67 -4.51
C GLY A 102 15.46 4.18 -3.92
N ALA A 103 14.34 3.55 -4.25
CA ALA A 103 13.04 3.86 -3.67
C ALA A 103 13.00 3.48 -2.17
N MET A 104 13.59 2.33 -1.81
CA MET A 104 13.75 1.93 -0.41
C MET A 104 14.54 2.98 0.37
N LEU A 105 15.70 3.44 -0.13
CA LEU A 105 16.44 4.53 0.52
C LEU A 105 15.58 5.81 0.65
N GLY A 106 14.80 6.13 -0.37
CA GLY A 106 13.87 7.25 -0.36
C GLY A 106 12.85 7.18 0.77
N MET A 107 12.23 6.01 0.99
CA MET A 107 11.27 5.79 2.08
C MET A 107 11.85 6.08 3.46
N PHE A 108 13.12 5.73 3.69
CA PHE A 108 13.84 6.00 4.93
C PHE A 108 14.47 7.40 4.98
N GLY A 109 14.19 8.26 4.00
CA GLY A 109 14.66 9.63 3.94
C GLY A 109 16.14 9.77 3.57
N PHE A 110 16.67 8.82 2.81
CA PHE A 110 18.04 8.77 2.28
C PHE A 110 18.07 8.90 0.75
N SER A 111 17.06 9.54 0.15
CA SER A 111 16.97 9.71 -1.31
C SER A 111 18.20 10.41 -1.90
N ALA A 112 18.82 11.32 -1.14
CA ALA A 112 20.05 12.01 -1.54
C ALA A 112 21.27 11.06 -1.65
N ASP A 113 21.23 9.92 -0.97
CA ASP A 113 22.32 8.95 -0.96
C ASP A 113 22.13 7.86 -2.03
N ALA A 114 21.03 7.87 -2.80
CA ALA A 114 20.67 6.78 -3.71
C ALA A 114 21.73 6.45 -4.77
N SER A 115 22.57 7.42 -5.17
CA SER A 115 23.67 7.21 -6.14
C SER A 115 24.94 6.62 -5.50
N MET A 116 25.06 6.70 -4.18
CA MET A 116 26.28 6.37 -3.45
C MET A 116 26.09 5.17 -2.53
N ALA A 117 24.96 5.08 -1.85
CA ALA A 117 24.68 4.04 -0.88
C ALA A 117 24.64 2.68 -1.56
N THR A 118 25.35 1.73 -0.95
CA THR A 118 25.27 0.31 -1.33
C THR A 118 24.35 -0.46 -0.41
N HIS A 119 24.17 0.02 0.82
CA HIS A 119 23.40 -0.65 1.86
C HIS A 119 22.51 0.34 2.62
N LEU A 120 21.34 -0.15 3.04
CA LEU A 120 20.56 0.40 4.13
C LEU A 120 20.91 -0.41 5.40
N LEU A 121 21.32 0.29 6.44
CA LEU A 121 21.79 -0.27 7.70
C LEU A 121 20.78 0.07 8.79
N TYR A 122 20.60 -0.83 9.75
CA TYR A 122 19.85 -0.50 10.96
C TYR A 122 20.42 -1.17 12.19
N LYS A 123 20.26 -0.49 13.31
CA LYS A 123 20.48 -0.99 14.67
C LYS A 123 19.33 -0.51 15.52
N VAL A 124 18.44 -1.43 15.88
CA VAL A 124 17.22 -1.10 16.60
C VAL A 124 17.09 -1.93 17.85
N LYS A 125 16.65 -1.29 18.92
CA LYS A 125 16.35 -1.89 20.20
C LYS A 125 14.86 -1.79 20.45
N THR A 126 14.15 -2.91 20.50
CA THR A 126 12.73 -2.91 20.85
C THR A 126 12.59 -2.86 22.38
N GLN A 127 11.60 -2.12 22.86
CA GLN A 127 11.34 -1.89 24.28
C GLN A 127 10.06 -2.59 24.73
N ARG A 128 9.00 -2.50 23.92
CA ARG A 128 7.71 -3.14 24.20
C ARG A 128 6.97 -3.47 22.91
N LYS A 129 6.17 -4.53 22.92
CA LYS A 129 5.18 -4.82 21.87
C LYS A 129 3.78 -4.62 22.43
N LEU A 130 3.01 -3.70 21.85
CA LEU A 130 1.60 -3.51 22.17
C LEU A 130 0.77 -4.31 21.16
N ALA A 131 -0.03 -5.26 21.62
CA ALA A 131 -0.77 -6.17 20.75
C ALA A 131 -2.26 -6.22 21.07
N ARG A 132 -3.08 -6.40 20.04
CA ARG A 132 -4.50 -6.78 20.10
C ARG A 132 -4.69 -8.13 19.43
N LEU A 133 -5.61 -8.91 19.97
CA LEU A 133 -6.00 -10.19 19.41
C LEU A 133 -7.41 -10.14 18.86
N ASP A 134 -7.67 -10.98 17.87
CA ASP A 134 -9.01 -11.27 17.40
C ASP A 134 -9.78 -12.08 18.45
N THR A 135 -11.07 -11.74 18.60
CA THR A 135 -12.02 -12.49 19.40
C THR A 135 -13.08 -13.12 18.50
N GLN A 136 -13.94 -13.97 19.06
CA GLN A 136 -15.05 -14.54 18.29
C GLN A 136 -16.05 -13.46 17.87
N GLU A 137 -16.28 -12.45 18.71
CA GLU A 137 -17.13 -11.30 18.41
C GLU A 137 -16.56 -10.46 17.27
N TYR A 138 -15.23 -10.30 17.22
CA TYR A 138 -14.56 -9.61 16.13
C TYR A 138 -14.73 -10.35 14.80
N VAL A 139 -14.51 -11.68 14.80
CA VAL A 139 -14.69 -12.52 13.62
C VAL A 139 -16.14 -12.45 13.12
N ALA A 140 -17.12 -12.55 14.03
CA ALA A 140 -18.54 -12.44 13.68
C ALA A 140 -18.89 -11.06 13.09
N CYS A 141 -18.35 -9.97 13.66
CA CYS A 141 -18.56 -8.63 13.13
C CYS A 141 -17.98 -8.48 11.70
N CYS A 142 -16.80 -9.04 11.44
CA CYS A 142 -16.19 -9.01 10.11
C CYS A 142 -16.87 -9.90 9.06
N GLN A 143 -17.82 -10.76 9.45
CA GLN A 143 -18.69 -11.47 8.50
C GLN A 143 -19.81 -10.56 7.96
N THR A 144 -20.17 -9.51 8.71
CA THR A 144 -21.24 -8.57 8.33
C THR A 144 -20.69 -7.24 7.83
N GLU A 145 -19.58 -6.78 8.42
CA GLU A 145 -18.92 -5.53 8.10
C GLU A 145 -17.69 -5.76 7.20
N ASN A 146 -17.35 -4.76 6.39
CA ASN A 146 -16.16 -4.84 5.54
C ASN A 146 -14.87 -4.55 6.35
N CYS A 147 -14.31 -5.59 6.97
CA CYS A 147 -13.02 -5.53 7.65
C CYS A 147 -11.80 -5.56 6.70
N GLY A 148 -12.01 -5.75 5.38
CA GLY A 148 -10.95 -5.80 4.40
C GLY A 148 -10.08 -7.07 4.50
N TRP A 149 -8.81 -6.95 4.14
CA TRP A 149 -7.84 -8.05 4.08
C TRP A 149 -7.29 -8.44 5.45
N GLY A 150 -7.01 -7.46 6.31
CA GLY A 150 -6.38 -7.69 7.60
C GLY A 150 -6.29 -6.41 8.43
N TYR A 151 -5.69 -6.51 9.62
CA TYR A 151 -5.57 -5.39 10.55
C TYR A 151 -4.21 -5.35 11.24
N VAL A 152 -3.84 -4.18 11.78
CA VAL A 152 -2.66 -4.01 12.62
C VAL A 152 -2.91 -4.67 13.98
N SER A 153 -2.36 -5.87 14.19
CA SER A 153 -2.53 -6.64 15.42
C SER A 153 -1.47 -6.32 16.46
N ALA A 154 -0.32 -5.76 16.08
CA ALA A 154 0.63 -5.25 17.06
C ALA A 154 1.44 -4.06 16.54
N LEU A 155 1.89 -3.24 17.48
CA LEU A 155 2.89 -2.18 17.30
C LEU A 155 4.09 -2.49 18.19
N ILE A 156 5.29 -2.36 17.64
CA ILE A 156 6.54 -2.65 18.35
C ILE A 156 7.27 -1.35 18.56
N TYR A 157 7.41 -0.94 19.80
CA TYR A 157 8.07 0.30 20.18
C TYR A 157 9.54 0.04 20.41
N GLY A 158 10.35 1.02 20.05
CA GLY A 158 11.76 0.98 20.34
C GLY A 158 12.47 2.25 19.91
N GLU A 159 13.78 2.12 19.90
CA GLU A 159 14.69 3.20 19.54
C GLU A 159 15.89 2.63 18.79
N GLY A 160 16.63 3.49 18.10
CA GLY A 160 17.81 3.06 17.38
C GLY A 160 18.20 4.01 16.28
N GLU A 161 18.73 3.46 15.21
CA GLU A 161 19.17 4.22 14.06
C GLU A 161 18.96 3.47 12.73
N TYR A 162 18.53 4.23 11.72
CA TYR A 162 18.62 3.87 10.31
C TYR A 162 19.81 4.62 9.70
N ALA A 163 20.50 4.00 8.77
CA ALA A 163 21.68 4.58 8.15
C ALA A 163 21.82 4.16 6.68
N SER A 164 22.29 5.06 5.83
CA SER A 164 22.76 4.74 4.48
C SER A 164 24.28 4.52 4.52
N GLY A 165 24.77 3.50 3.82
CA GLY A 165 26.17 3.11 3.91
C GLY A 165 26.76 2.56 2.63
N GLN A 166 28.08 2.72 2.52
CA GLN A 166 28.90 2.06 1.49
C GLN A 166 29.67 0.90 2.12
N HIS A 167 29.56 -0.29 1.53
CA HIS A 167 30.37 -1.42 1.91
C HIS A 167 31.85 -1.08 1.65
N VAL A 168 32.70 -1.28 2.65
CA VAL A 168 34.14 -1.08 2.55
C VAL A 168 34.84 -2.34 3.05
N ASP A 169 36.01 -2.62 2.50
CA ASP A 169 36.85 -3.70 3.01
C ASP A 169 37.20 -3.41 4.48
N VAL A 170 37.27 -4.46 5.30
CA VAL A 170 37.53 -4.37 6.75
C VAL A 170 38.89 -3.71 7.07
N SER A 171 39.82 -3.69 6.11
CA SER A 171 41.12 -3.00 6.20
C SER A 171 41.02 -1.49 5.98
N ALA A 172 39.92 -1.00 5.40
CA ALA A 172 39.62 0.41 5.28
C ALA A 172 38.82 0.89 6.50
N GLN A 173 38.98 2.15 6.90
CA GLN A 173 38.36 2.77 8.08
C GLN A 173 36.82 2.87 7.95
N GLY A 174 36.12 1.74 7.99
CA GLY A 174 34.68 1.70 8.19
C GLY A 174 34.36 2.28 9.57
N ASN A 175 33.52 3.31 9.61
CA ASN A 175 33.09 3.94 10.85
C ASN A 175 31.78 3.34 11.40
N TYR A 176 31.27 2.29 10.75
CA TYR A 176 30.06 1.61 11.14
C TYR A 176 30.18 0.10 10.94
N GLN A 177 29.91 -0.67 11.99
CA GLN A 177 29.99 -2.14 11.98
C GLN A 177 28.61 -2.74 12.26
N ILE A 178 28.22 -3.73 11.47
CA ILE A 178 27.03 -4.56 11.70
C ILE A 178 27.50 -6.00 11.91
N TYR A 179 26.98 -6.64 12.94
CA TYR A 179 27.19 -8.06 13.21
C TYR A 179 25.99 -8.84 12.68
N SER A 180 26.20 -9.61 11.61
CA SER A 180 25.20 -10.55 11.09
C SER A 180 25.66 -11.99 11.30
N GLY A 181 24.77 -12.97 11.12
CA GLY A 181 25.10 -14.39 11.26
C GLY A 181 26.23 -14.89 10.35
N GLY A 182 26.64 -14.10 9.35
CA GLY A 182 27.76 -14.38 8.44
C GLY A 182 29.09 -13.70 8.81
N GLY A 183 29.14 -12.84 9.83
CA GLY A 183 30.35 -12.14 10.26
C GLY A 183 30.16 -10.64 10.53
N SER A 184 31.27 -9.95 10.78
CA SER A 184 31.30 -8.49 10.95
C SER A 184 31.53 -7.83 9.60
N HIS A 185 30.58 -6.99 9.17
CA HIS A 185 30.72 -6.16 7.97
C HIS A 185 31.04 -4.72 8.36
N SER A 186 31.95 -4.10 7.61
CA SER A 186 32.34 -2.70 7.81
C SER A 186 31.76 -1.82 6.72
N PHE A 187 31.17 -0.71 7.14
CA PHE A 187 30.54 0.26 6.26
C PHE A 187 31.10 1.64 6.52
N ARG A 188 31.25 2.41 5.44
CA ARG A 188 31.37 3.85 5.50
C ARG A 188 29.97 4.44 5.56
N LEU A 189 29.63 5.01 6.71
CA LEU A 189 28.37 5.71 6.94
C LEU A 189 28.30 6.97 6.05
N LEU A 190 27.22 7.12 5.30
CA LEU A 190 26.93 8.32 4.51
C LEU A 190 26.02 9.25 5.31
N ASN A 191 24.87 8.73 5.74
CA ASN A 191 23.91 9.48 6.53
C ASN A 191 23.26 8.57 7.58
N LYS A 192 22.72 9.18 8.64
CA LYS A 192 22.12 8.49 9.77
C LYS A 192 20.92 9.25 10.31
N ARG A 193 19.89 8.49 10.68
CA ARG A 193 18.69 9.00 11.34
C ARG A 193 18.45 8.20 12.61
N ASN A 194 18.25 8.92 13.71
CA ASN A 194 17.82 8.28 14.95
C ASN A 194 16.33 7.98 14.89
N ILE A 195 15.93 6.92 15.55
CA ILE A 195 14.58 6.40 15.56
C ILE A 195 14.07 6.39 16.99
N LYS A 196 12.82 6.83 17.19
CA LYS A 196 12.08 6.73 18.45
C LYS A 196 10.61 6.49 18.13
N GLY A 197 9.96 5.57 18.84
CA GLY A 197 8.53 5.26 18.71
C GLY A 197 8.27 3.86 18.15
N TYR A 198 7.16 3.66 17.44
CA TYR A 198 6.87 2.35 16.82
C TYR A 198 7.84 2.06 15.66
N LEU A 199 8.64 1.01 15.77
CA LEU A 199 9.59 0.60 14.73
C LEU A 199 8.94 -0.29 13.68
N ALA A 200 7.93 -1.06 14.09
CA ALA A 200 7.24 -1.98 13.20
C ALA A 200 5.82 -2.29 13.65
N ALA A 201 5.00 -2.73 12.70
CA ALA A 201 3.67 -3.28 12.93
C ALA A 201 3.64 -4.77 12.62
N VAL A 202 2.77 -5.52 13.30
CA VAL A 202 2.39 -6.87 12.88
C VAL A 202 1.01 -6.77 12.26
N ILE A 203 0.86 -7.35 11.07
CA ILE A 203 -0.38 -7.29 10.32
C ILE A 203 -0.96 -8.69 10.23
N THR A 204 -2.20 -8.83 10.69
CA THR A 204 -2.91 -10.09 10.74
C THR A 204 -3.96 -10.11 9.64
N ALA A 205 -3.80 -11.03 8.68
CA ALA A 205 -4.81 -11.31 7.67
C ALA A 205 -6.03 -12.00 8.30
N HIS A 206 -7.22 -11.66 7.83
CA HIS A 206 -8.46 -12.33 8.23
C HIS A 206 -8.58 -13.74 7.65
N ASN A 207 -8.07 -13.92 6.43
CA ASN A 207 -8.04 -15.20 5.76
C ASN A 207 -6.65 -15.83 5.94
N ARG A 208 -6.50 -16.67 6.97
CA ARG A 208 -5.23 -17.33 7.31
C ARG A 208 -5.02 -18.65 6.58
N ASP A 209 -6.12 -19.25 6.10
CA ASP A 209 -6.15 -20.59 5.52
C ASP A 209 -6.38 -20.59 3.99
N GLU A 210 -6.89 -19.50 3.41
CA GLU A 210 -6.94 -19.35 1.96
C GLU A 210 -5.72 -18.55 1.48
N ALA A 211 -4.96 -19.13 0.54
CA ALA A 211 -3.98 -18.36 -0.22
C ALA A 211 -4.67 -17.13 -0.79
N VAL A 212 -4.06 -15.95 -0.64
CA VAL A 212 -4.54 -14.69 -1.25
C VAL A 212 -4.96 -15.00 -2.68
N GLN A 213 -6.27 -14.98 -2.96
CA GLN A 213 -6.78 -15.50 -4.23
C GLN A 213 -6.28 -14.55 -5.33
N ALA A 214 -5.25 -14.99 -6.05
CA ALA A 214 -4.77 -14.29 -7.21
C ALA A 214 -5.91 -14.19 -8.23
N CYS A 215 -5.96 -13.10 -8.98
CA CYS A 215 -6.84 -13.01 -10.13
C CYS A 215 -6.63 -14.21 -11.06
N ALA A 216 -7.68 -14.65 -11.74
CA ALA A 216 -7.55 -15.67 -12.76
C ALA A 216 -6.50 -15.25 -13.82
N SER A 217 -5.91 -16.20 -14.55
CA SER A 217 -4.80 -15.91 -15.48
C SER A 217 -5.16 -14.91 -16.59
N ASP A 218 -6.44 -14.80 -16.93
CA ASP A 218 -7.04 -13.86 -17.90
C ASP A 218 -7.50 -12.54 -17.26
N GLN A 219 -7.28 -12.38 -15.95
CA GLN A 219 -7.64 -11.23 -15.16
C GLN A 219 -6.41 -10.50 -14.62
N GLU A 220 -6.59 -9.23 -14.26
CA GLU A 220 -5.63 -8.36 -13.62
C GLU A 220 -6.31 -7.53 -12.53
N TRP A 221 -5.54 -7.11 -11.53
CA TRP A 221 -6.03 -6.27 -10.45
C TRP A 221 -6.39 -4.88 -10.97
N ALA A 222 -7.65 -4.55 -10.75
CA ALA A 222 -8.21 -3.23 -10.72
C ALA A 222 -8.72 -3.01 -9.30
N GLY A 223 -7.81 -2.71 -8.38
CA GLY A 223 -8.13 -2.04 -7.13
C GLY A 223 -8.30 -3.05 -6.04
N ILE A 224 -9.54 -3.20 -5.60
CA ILE A 224 -9.96 -4.31 -4.75
C ILE A 224 -10.58 -5.44 -5.56
N GLU A 225 -10.59 -5.32 -6.89
CA GLU A 225 -11.32 -6.14 -7.83
C GLU A 225 -10.37 -6.82 -8.84
N CYS A 226 -10.67 -8.05 -9.26
CA CYS A 226 -10.05 -8.65 -10.46
C CYS A 226 -10.89 -8.33 -11.69
N VAL A 227 -10.32 -7.66 -12.68
CA VAL A 227 -10.96 -7.34 -13.99
C VAL A 227 -10.27 -8.10 -15.12
N LYS A 228 -10.84 -8.16 -16.32
CA LYS A 228 -10.17 -8.84 -17.44
C LYS A 228 -8.95 -8.06 -17.92
N LYS A 229 -7.90 -8.78 -18.31
CA LYS A 229 -6.70 -8.16 -18.90
C LYS A 229 -7.06 -7.32 -20.13
N GLY A 230 -6.58 -6.08 -20.15
CA GLY A 230 -6.80 -5.14 -21.26
C GLY A 230 -8.12 -4.36 -21.18
N GLU A 231 -9.00 -4.69 -20.22
CA GLU A 231 -10.26 -3.97 -20.01
C GLU A 231 -10.00 -2.52 -19.59
N ILE A 232 -8.95 -2.28 -18.79
CA ILE A 232 -8.51 -0.93 -18.39
C ILE A 232 -8.07 -0.13 -19.63
N GLN A 233 -7.30 -0.74 -20.53
CA GLN A 233 -6.79 -0.10 -21.74
C GLN A 233 -7.91 0.21 -22.74
N GLU A 234 -8.90 -0.69 -22.87
CA GLU A 234 -10.08 -0.48 -23.71
C GLU A 234 -10.92 0.71 -23.23
N GLN A 235 -11.13 0.83 -21.92
CA GLN A 235 -11.86 1.95 -21.33
C GLN A 235 -11.11 3.27 -21.49
N GLN A 236 -9.78 3.27 -21.34
CA GLN A 236 -8.94 4.43 -21.62
C GLN A 236 -9.03 4.88 -23.09
N ALA A 237 -9.01 3.94 -24.03
CA ALA A 237 -9.15 4.23 -25.45
C ALA A 237 -10.54 4.82 -25.77
N LYS A 238 -11.61 4.31 -25.14
CA LYS A 238 -12.97 4.88 -25.26
C LYS A 238 -13.05 6.31 -24.73
N CYS A 239 -12.40 6.59 -23.61
CA CYS A 239 -12.33 7.94 -23.04
C CYS A 239 -11.56 8.92 -23.94
N GLN A 240 -10.48 8.47 -24.59
CA GLN A 240 -9.70 9.31 -25.51
C GLN A 240 -10.36 9.48 -26.89
N GLY A 241 -11.04 8.44 -27.40
CA GLY A 241 -11.66 8.44 -28.73
C GLY A 241 -12.97 9.25 -28.81
N ASN A 242 -13.78 9.29 -27.75
CA ASN A 242 -15.08 9.97 -27.78
C ASN A 242 -15.04 11.50 -27.67
N PHE A 243 -13.92 12.10 -27.31
CA PHE A 243 -13.76 13.56 -27.39
C PHE A 243 -13.82 14.07 -28.84
N GLY A 244 -13.42 13.24 -29.82
CA GLY A 244 -13.51 13.58 -31.24
C GLY A 244 -14.94 13.62 -31.78
N MET A 245 -15.81 12.71 -31.33
CA MET A 245 -17.19 12.59 -31.85
C MET A 245 -18.14 13.64 -31.24
N LEU A 246 -17.91 14.04 -29.99
CA LEU A 246 -18.68 15.10 -29.32
C LEU A 246 -18.42 16.50 -29.91
N ASN A 247 -17.22 16.76 -30.44
CA ASN A 247 -16.93 17.98 -31.19
C ASN A 247 -17.63 18.03 -32.56
N LEU A 248 -17.94 16.87 -33.16
CA LEU A 248 -18.67 16.78 -34.44
C LEU A 248 -20.18 17.03 -34.28
N LEU A 249 -20.77 16.61 -33.15
CA LEU A 249 -22.19 16.84 -32.86
C LEU A 249 -22.50 18.29 -32.43
N GLN A 250 -21.51 19.04 -31.93
CA GLN A 250 -21.67 20.47 -31.64
C GLN A 250 -21.83 21.33 -32.91
N ASN A 251 -21.38 20.86 -34.08
CA ASN A 251 -21.46 21.61 -35.33
C ASN A 251 -22.72 21.32 -36.17
N THR A 252 -23.67 20.50 -35.68
CA THR A 252 -24.81 20.02 -36.49
C THR A 252 -26.19 20.29 -35.89
N THR A 253 -26.30 21.05 -34.78
CA THR A 253 -27.60 21.33 -34.14
C THR A 253 -27.87 22.82 -33.95
N ASP A 254 -28.04 23.52 -35.08
CA ASP A 254 -28.47 24.92 -35.15
C ASP A 254 -29.98 25.10 -35.43
N ASP A 255 -30.83 24.10 -35.17
CA ASP A 255 -32.30 24.25 -35.26
C ASP A 255 -32.93 24.45 -33.87
N GLU A 256 -33.61 25.59 -33.70
CA GLU A 256 -33.92 26.23 -32.42
C GLU A 256 -34.97 25.53 -31.53
N MET A 257 -35.65 24.46 -31.98
CA MET A 257 -36.72 23.83 -31.19
C MET A 257 -36.32 22.55 -30.42
N GLY A 258 -35.10 22.04 -30.57
CA GLY A 258 -34.60 20.86 -29.83
C GLY A 258 -33.75 21.18 -28.59
N LYS A 259 -33.54 22.46 -28.27
CA LYS A 259 -32.43 22.94 -27.42
C LYS A 259 -32.56 22.62 -25.93
N GLU A 260 -33.74 22.39 -25.36
CA GLU A 260 -33.85 22.18 -23.90
C GLU A 260 -33.76 20.70 -23.46
N ALA A 261 -34.44 19.78 -24.13
CA ALA A 261 -34.41 18.36 -23.77
C ALA A 261 -33.09 17.66 -24.17
N GLY A 262 -32.48 18.09 -25.28
CA GLY A 262 -31.17 17.61 -25.70
C GLY A 262 -30.06 18.03 -24.74
N ASN A 263 -30.18 19.22 -24.15
CA ASN A 263 -29.12 19.79 -23.31
C ASN A 263 -29.01 19.07 -21.95
N GLN A 264 -30.12 18.68 -21.31
CA GLN A 264 -30.04 17.94 -20.04
C GLN A 264 -29.48 16.53 -20.21
N THR A 265 -29.83 15.83 -21.28
CA THR A 265 -29.30 14.47 -21.55
C THR A 265 -27.82 14.53 -21.93
N GLN A 266 -27.41 15.55 -22.70
CA GLN A 266 -26.00 15.79 -23.03
C GLN A 266 -25.18 16.19 -21.80
N VAL A 267 -25.72 17.00 -20.90
CA VAL A 267 -25.04 17.37 -19.64
C VAL A 267 -24.87 16.14 -18.75
N LEU A 268 -25.89 15.28 -18.62
CA LEU A 268 -25.79 14.05 -17.82
C LEU A 268 -24.77 13.07 -18.41
N MET A 269 -24.76 12.86 -19.72
CA MET A 269 -23.74 12.02 -20.38
C MET A 269 -22.33 12.60 -20.21
N LYS A 270 -22.16 13.92 -20.34
CA LYS A 270 -20.87 14.59 -20.08
C LYS A 270 -20.44 14.45 -18.63
N MET A 271 -21.35 14.54 -17.67
CA MET A 271 -21.03 14.36 -16.25
C MET A 271 -20.63 12.91 -15.92
N MET A 272 -21.37 11.91 -16.42
CA MET A 272 -21.01 10.50 -16.20
C MET A 272 -19.69 10.13 -16.88
N GLN A 273 -19.45 10.66 -18.07
CA GLN A 273 -18.20 10.44 -18.79
C GLN A 273 -17.03 11.16 -18.11
N GLN A 274 -17.23 12.40 -17.61
CA GLN A 274 -16.22 13.10 -16.82
C GLN A 274 -15.92 12.37 -15.53
N GLN A 275 -16.92 11.83 -14.82
CA GLN A 275 -16.71 11.01 -13.63
C GLN A 275 -15.90 9.72 -13.92
N ALA A 276 -16.15 9.07 -15.06
CA ALA A 276 -15.36 7.92 -15.51
C ALA A 276 -13.92 8.31 -15.92
N CYS A 277 -13.74 9.46 -16.56
CA CYS A 277 -12.42 9.99 -16.92
C CYS A 277 -11.64 10.48 -15.70
N ASP A 278 -12.27 11.14 -14.73
CA ASP A 278 -11.67 11.60 -13.47
C ASP A 278 -11.29 10.41 -12.59
N TRP A 279 -12.10 9.35 -12.61
CA TRP A 279 -11.76 8.06 -12.05
C TRP A 279 -10.50 7.51 -12.75
N LEU A 280 -10.42 7.50 -14.07
CA LEU A 280 -9.24 7.00 -14.80
C LEU A 280 -7.99 7.86 -14.55
N ASP A 281 -8.10 9.19 -14.55
CA ASP A 281 -6.99 10.13 -14.35
C ASP A 281 -6.45 10.10 -12.90
N LYS A 282 -7.30 9.84 -11.90
CA LYS A 282 -6.85 9.53 -10.53
C LYS A 282 -5.96 8.28 -10.45
N HIS A 283 -6.06 7.38 -11.42
CA HIS A 283 -5.24 6.16 -11.52
C HIS A 283 -4.14 6.26 -12.60
N LYS A 284 -3.85 7.46 -13.10
CA LYS A 284 -2.98 7.71 -14.28
C LYS A 284 -1.72 8.51 -13.96
N GLN A 285 -1.46 8.86 -12.70
CA GLN A 285 -0.19 9.49 -12.37
C GLN A 285 0.95 8.47 -12.54
N PRO A 286 1.98 8.79 -13.34
CA PRO A 286 3.06 7.87 -13.61
C PRO A 286 3.99 7.80 -12.40
N HIS A 287 4.05 6.63 -11.77
CA HIS A 287 5.15 6.20 -10.90
C HIS A 287 5.42 4.72 -11.16
#